data_AF-B0TP29-F1
#
_entry.id   AF-B0TP29-F1
#
_cell.length_a   1.000
_cell.length_b   1.000
_cell.length_c   1.000
_cell.angle_alpha   90.00
_cell.angle_beta   90.00
_cell.angle_gamma   90.00
#
_symmetry.space_group_name_H-M   'P 1'
#
loop_
_entity.id
_entity.type
_entity.pdbx_description
1 polymer ?
#
loop_
_entity_poly.entity_id
_entity_poly.type
_entity_poly.pdbx_seq_one_letter_code
_entity_poly.pdbx_strand_id
1 'polypeptide(L)'
;MHMKYIPAFGFGLVIALLITYGFHFSASFSPILSFITASQGLTRNSPEWLMLLLHDGFISLLLALFVISLYRRFLPRLPFNWLAGILMQLPMLYLMYRFGGFSMNFSTLYEVVISTVSIINGTSVIIIFTLLQGYNRYAKKKPDADIPLSPD
;
A
#
# COMPACT_ATOMS: atom_id res chain seq x y z
N MET A 1 -13.06 10.04 -21.20
CA MET A 1 -11.91 9.92 -20.28
C MET A 1 -10.65 10.38 -21.02
N HIS A 2 -9.92 11.37 -20.52
CA HIS A 2 -8.69 11.82 -21.18
C HIS A 2 -7.65 10.69 -21.20
N MET A 3 -7.06 10.39 -22.38
CA MET A 3 -6.02 9.36 -22.57
C MET A 3 -4.82 9.51 -21.61
N LYS A 4 -4.65 10.70 -21.02
CA LYS A 4 -3.65 11.05 -19.99
C LYS A 4 -3.73 10.21 -18.71
N TYR A 5 -4.87 9.55 -18.43
CA TYR A 5 -5.05 8.73 -17.23
C TYR A 5 -4.85 7.23 -17.45
N ILE A 6 -4.71 6.79 -18.71
CA ILE A 6 -4.44 5.38 -19.03
C ILE A 6 -3.18 4.87 -18.32
N PRO A 7 -2.07 5.63 -18.26
CA PRO A 7 -0.88 5.17 -17.56
C PRO A 7 -1.10 5.01 -16.05
N ALA A 8 -1.98 5.82 -15.43
CA ALA A 8 -2.30 5.65 -14.01
C ALA A 8 -2.96 4.29 -13.76
N PHE A 9 -3.93 3.90 -14.59
CA PHE A 9 -4.53 2.57 -14.51
C PHE A 9 -3.50 1.45 -14.76
N GLY A 10 -2.61 1.62 -15.74
CA GLY A 10 -1.53 0.67 -16.03
C GLY A 10 -0.59 0.47 -14.84
N PHE A 11 -0.18 1.54 -14.16
CA PHE A 11 0.61 1.43 -12.92
C PHE A 11 -0.20 0.78 -11.79
N GLY A 12 -1.51 1.02 -11.73
CA GLY A 12 -2.40 0.29 -10.81
C GLY A 12 -2.38 -1.22 -11.04
N LEU A 13 -2.37 -1.68 -12.29
CA LEU A 13 -2.22 -3.11 -12.62
C LEU A 13 -0.87 -3.64 -12.14
N VAL A 14 0.22 -2.88 -12.33
CA VAL A 14 1.54 -3.26 -11.83
C VAL A 14 1.53 -3.41 -10.31
N ILE A 15 0.92 -2.47 -9.57
CA ILE A 15 0.78 -2.58 -8.10
C ILE A 15 0.02 -3.86 -7.73
N ALA A 16 -1.12 -4.08 -8.36
CA ALA A 16 -1.98 -5.22 -8.08
C ALA A 16 -1.25 -6.56 -8.33
N LEU A 17 -0.52 -6.67 -9.44
CA LEU A 17 0.30 -7.84 -9.74
C LEU A 17 1.45 -8.01 -8.73
N LEU A 18 2.20 -6.95 -8.42
CA LEU A 18 3.31 -7.03 -7.46
C LEU A 18 2.85 -7.44 -6.08
N ILE A 19 1.73 -6.91 -5.60
CA ILE A 19 1.14 -7.31 -4.31
C ILE A 19 0.71 -8.79 -4.37
N THR A 20 0.03 -9.20 -5.44
CA THR A 20 -0.43 -10.59 -5.60
C THR A 20 0.73 -11.58 -5.65
N TYR A 21 1.76 -11.32 -6.47
CA TYR A 21 2.95 -12.16 -6.55
C TYR A 21 3.80 -12.09 -5.29
N GLY A 22 3.89 -10.91 -4.66
CA GLY A 22 4.58 -10.73 -3.39
C GLY A 22 3.96 -11.59 -2.28
N PHE A 23 2.63 -11.64 -2.19
CA PHE A 23 1.94 -12.51 -1.25
C PHE A 23 2.05 -13.99 -1.62
N HIS A 24 2.00 -14.35 -2.90
CA HIS A 24 2.25 -15.73 -3.31
C HIS A 24 3.67 -16.21 -2.92
N PHE A 25 4.67 -15.34 -3.11
CA PHE A 25 6.03 -15.61 -2.70
C PHE A 25 6.17 -15.71 -1.18
N SER A 26 5.55 -14.77 -0.44
CA SER A 26 5.48 -14.81 1.03
C SER A 26 4.83 -16.11 1.52
N ALA A 27 3.70 -16.52 0.97
CA ALA A 27 3.06 -17.78 1.36
C ALA A 27 3.95 -19.01 1.13
N SER A 28 4.85 -18.95 0.14
CA SER A 28 5.74 -20.06 -0.21
C SER A 28 7.05 -20.08 0.59
N PHE A 29 7.53 -18.91 1.05
CA PHE A 29 8.88 -18.77 1.61
C PHE A 29 8.97 -17.92 2.89
N SER A 30 7.84 -17.48 3.47
CA SER A 30 7.85 -16.52 4.58
C SER A 30 8.37 -17.15 5.88
N PRO A 31 9.46 -16.60 6.45
CA PRO A 31 9.94 -16.98 7.77
C PRO A 31 8.89 -16.76 8.87
N ILE A 32 7.97 -15.81 8.66
CA ILE A 32 6.89 -15.51 9.61
C ILE A 32 5.86 -16.63 9.62
N LEU A 33 5.53 -17.20 8.46
CA LEU A 33 4.63 -18.34 8.42
C LEU A 33 5.27 -19.57 9.10
N SER A 34 6.56 -19.80 8.88
CA SER A 34 7.29 -20.85 9.60
C SER A 34 7.37 -20.59 11.12
N PHE A 35 7.51 -19.33 11.53
CA PHE A 35 7.53 -18.94 12.94
C PHE A 35 6.17 -19.14 13.61
N ILE A 36 5.08 -18.71 12.96
CA ILE A 36 3.71 -18.85 13.46
C ILE A 36 3.35 -20.34 13.57
N THR A 37 3.68 -21.14 12.56
CA THR A 37 3.38 -22.59 12.55
C THR A 37 4.23 -23.40 13.54
N ALA A 38 5.42 -22.90 13.90
CA ALA A 38 6.27 -23.51 14.93
C ALA A 38 5.90 -23.11 16.37
N SER A 39 5.04 -22.10 16.56
CA SER A 39 4.63 -21.67 17.91
C SER A 39 3.70 -22.70 18.56
N GLN A 40 4.13 -23.25 19.70
CA GLN A 40 3.33 -24.21 20.45
C GLN A 40 2.13 -23.52 21.11
N GLY A 41 0.94 -24.10 20.97
CA GLY A 41 -0.28 -23.55 21.58
C GLY A 41 -0.90 -22.37 20.82
N LEU A 42 -0.59 -22.21 19.52
CA LEU A 42 -1.18 -21.18 18.68
C LEU A 42 -2.72 -21.30 18.66
N THR A 43 -3.40 -20.25 19.11
CA THR A 43 -4.87 -20.12 19.05
C THR A 43 -5.25 -18.99 18.10
N ARG A 44 -6.54 -18.84 17.78
CA ARG A 44 -7.03 -17.71 16.97
C ARG A 44 -6.86 -16.34 17.62
N ASN A 45 -6.58 -16.28 18.93
CA ASN A 45 -6.38 -15.04 19.69
C ASN A 45 -4.91 -14.79 20.06
N SER A 46 -4.00 -15.59 19.52
CA SER A 46 -2.56 -15.50 19.76
C SER A 46 -1.95 -14.20 19.20
N PRO A 47 -1.18 -13.43 19.98
CA PRO A 47 -0.57 -12.17 19.53
C PRO A 47 0.40 -12.33 18.37
N GLU A 48 0.91 -13.53 18.12
CA GLU A 48 1.76 -13.89 16.99
C GLU A 48 1.13 -13.51 15.64
N TRP A 49 -0.21 -13.50 15.54
CA TRP A 49 -0.91 -13.04 14.34
C TRP A 49 -0.66 -11.56 14.01
N LEU A 50 -0.29 -10.72 14.98
CA LEU A 50 0.06 -9.31 14.73
C LEU A 50 1.32 -9.17 13.87
N MET A 51 2.24 -10.14 13.91
CA MET A 51 3.41 -10.13 13.03
C MET A 51 3.00 -10.29 11.56
N LEU A 52 1.97 -11.09 11.29
CA LEU A 52 1.40 -11.24 9.95
C LEU A 52 0.78 -9.92 9.47
N LEU A 53 0.02 -9.24 10.33
CA LEU A 53 -0.54 -7.91 10.03
C LEU A 53 0.56 -6.91 9.64
N LEU A 54 1.60 -6.82 10.47
CA LEU A 54 2.70 -5.89 10.25
C LEU A 54 3.42 -6.23 8.95
N HIS A 55 3.76 -7.49 8.73
CA HIS A 55 4.45 -7.92 7.53
C HIS A 55 3.65 -7.66 6.26
N ASP A 56 2.42 -8.18 6.19
CA ASP A 56 1.63 -8.13 4.96
C ASP A 56 1.13 -6.72 4.67
N GLY A 57 0.70 -5.99 5.71
CA GLY A 57 0.29 -4.60 5.59
C GLY A 57 1.44 -3.69 5.16
N PHE A 58 2.63 -3.90 5.72
CA PHE A 58 3.81 -3.10 5.40
C PHE A 58 4.30 -3.35 3.97
N ILE A 59 4.31 -4.60 3.50
CA ILE A 59 4.66 -4.94 2.11
C ILE A 59 3.75 -4.22 1.13
N SER A 60 2.43 -4.25 1.35
CA SER A 60 1.48 -3.56 0.46
C SER A 60 1.69 -2.06 0.41
N LEU A 61 1.94 -1.42 1.56
CA LEU A 61 2.24 0.02 1.62
C LEU A 61 3.56 0.35 0.94
N LEU A 62 4.61 -0.46 1.13
CA LEU A 62 5.91 -0.27 0.50
C LEU A 62 5.84 -0.44 -1.02
N LEU A 63 5.14 -1.46 -1.52
CA LEU A 63 4.98 -1.68 -2.96
C LEU A 63 4.18 -0.54 -3.59
N ALA A 64 3.09 -0.11 -2.96
CA ALA A 64 2.35 1.07 -3.40
C ALA A 64 3.25 2.32 -3.44
N LEU A 65 4.04 2.56 -2.39
CA LEU A 65 5.00 3.67 -2.34
C LEU A 65 6.04 3.61 -3.44
N PHE A 66 6.64 2.45 -3.66
CA PHE A 66 7.62 2.26 -4.70
C PHE A 66 7.03 2.58 -6.08
N VAL A 67 5.90 1.97 -6.43
CA VAL A 67 5.29 2.11 -7.76
C VAL A 67 4.74 3.51 -7.99
N ILE A 68 4.09 4.13 -6.99
CA ILE A 68 3.58 5.50 -7.12
C ILE A 68 4.75 6.49 -7.24
N SER A 69 5.85 6.26 -6.54
CA SER A 69 7.08 7.05 -6.69
C SER A 69 7.68 6.90 -8.09
N LEU A 70 7.71 5.68 -8.64
CA LEU A 70 8.13 5.43 -10.02
C LEU A 70 7.23 6.12 -11.04
N TYR A 71 5.91 6.04 -10.87
CA TYR A 71 4.96 6.76 -11.72
C TYR A 71 5.29 8.25 -11.75
N ARG A 72 5.53 8.85 -10.58
CA ARG A 72 5.84 10.27 -10.48
C ARG A 72 7.20 10.63 -11.08
N ARG A 73 8.20 9.75 -10.95
CA ARG A 73 9.55 9.94 -11.47
C ARG A 73 9.64 9.78 -12.99
N PHE A 74 9.03 8.73 -13.55
CA PHE A 74 9.10 8.44 -14.99
C PHE A 74 8.09 9.23 -15.81
N LEU A 75 6.94 9.58 -15.24
CA LEU A 75 5.86 10.27 -15.93
C LEU A 75 5.49 11.60 -15.24
N PRO A 76 6.45 12.53 -15.03
CA PRO A 76 6.21 13.74 -14.23
C PRO A 76 5.18 14.70 -14.85
N ARG A 77 4.99 14.62 -16.18
CA ARG A 77 4.04 15.44 -16.95
C ARG A 77 2.59 14.93 -16.88
N LEU A 78 2.37 13.72 -16.36
CA LEU A 78 1.03 13.15 -16.23
C LEU A 78 0.31 13.63 -14.98
N PRO A 79 -1.04 13.60 -14.97
CA PRO A 79 -1.82 14.02 -13.82
C PRO A 79 -1.48 13.20 -12.57
N PHE A 80 -1.22 13.91 -11.47
CA PHE A 80 -1.06 13.35 -10.13
C PHE A 80 -2.12 13.97 -9.21
N ASN A 81 -3.38 13.62 -9.47
CA ASN A 81 -4.56 14.07 -8.73
C ASN A 81 -5.40 12.88 -8.24
N TRP A 82 -6.46 13.13 -7.48
CA TRP A 82 -7.33 12.09 -6.90
C TRP A 82 -7.88 11.10 -7.93
N LEU A 83 -8.22 11.56 -9.14
CA LEU A 83 -8.68 10.65 -10.20
C LEU A 83 -7.60 9.65 -10.61
N ALA A 84 -6.33 10.08 -10.72
CA ALA A 84 -5.22 9.17 -10.99
C ALA A 84 -5.02 8.15 -9.84
N GLY A 85 -5.10 8.61 -8.59
CA GLY A 85 -5.03 7.72 -7.41
C GLY A 85 -6.15 6.68 -7.37
N ILE A 86 -7.40 7.07 -7.65
CA ILE A 86 -8.54 6.16 -7.74
C ILE A 86 -8.33 5.14 -8.86
N LEU A 87 -7.93 5.59 -10.05
CA LEU A 87 -7.67 4.69 -11.19
C LEU A 87 -6.53 3.71 -10.92
N MET A 88 -5.51 4.11 -10.16
CA MET A 88 -4.45 3.20 -9.71
C MET A 88 -4.93 2.17 -8.68
N GLN A 89 -5.92 2.51 -7.84
CA GLN A 89 -6.48 1.60 -6.83
C GLN A 89 -7.47 0.58 -7.43
N LEU A 90 -8.17 0.94 -8.52
CA LEU A 90 -9.22 0.12 -9.12
C LEU A 90 -8.78 -1.31 -9.48
N PRO A 91 -7.62 -1.55 -10.13
CA PRO A 91 -7.16 -2.90 -10.43
C PRO A 91 -7.10 -3.80 -9.19
N MET A 92 -6.55 -3.29 -8.09
CA MET A 92 -6.44 -4.06 -6.85
C MET A 92 -7.83 -4.35 -6.25
N LEU A 93 -8.72 -3.36 -6.23
CA LEU A 93 -10.11 -3.55 -5.77
C LEU A 93 -10.85 -4.59 -6.61
N TYR A 94 -10.65 -4.59 -7.93
CA TYR A 94 -11.23 -5.57 -8.83
C TYR A 94 -10.73 -6.99 -8.52
N LEU A 95 -9.41 -7.18 -8.32
CA LEU A 95 -8.87 -8.49 -7.96
C LEU A 95 -9.42 -8.95 -6.60
N MET A 96 -9.44 -8.07 -5.60
CA MET A 96 -10.00 -8.38 -4.28
C MET A 96 -11.47 -8.79 -4.37
N TYR A 97 -12.28 -8.07 -5.15
CA TYR A 97 -13.67 -8.44 -5.39
C TYR A 97 -13.77 -9.82 -6.08
N ARG A 98 -12.96 -10.07 -7.12
CA ARG A 98 -13.01 -11.29 -7.92
C ARG A 98 -12.59 -12.55 -7.16
N PHE A 99 -11.64 -12.42 -6.24
CA PHE A 99 -11.05 -13.52 -5.48
C PHE A 99 -11.55 -13.61 -4.03
N GLY A 100 -12.59 -12.84 -3.65
CA GLY A 100 -13.15 -12.87 -2.30
C GLY A 100 -12.22 -12.31 -1.22
N GLY A 101 -11.30 -11.42 -1.60
CA GLY A 101 -10.26 -10.86 -0.74
C GLY A 101 -10.73 -9.83 0.29
N PHE A 102 -12.02 -9.52 0.38
CA PHE A 102 -12.59 -8.70 1.44
C PHE A 102 -13.15 -9.59 2.55
N SER A 103 -12.36 -9.77 3.62
CA SER A 103 -12.85 -10.30 4.88
C SER A 103 -13.24 -9.15 5.81
N MET A 104 -14.44 -9.19 6.35
CA MET A 104 -14.88 -8.29 7.42
C MET A 104 -15.42 -9.14 8.56
N ASN A 105 -14.49 -9.74 9.30
CA ASN A 105 -14.77 -10.46 10.53
C ASN A 105 -13.77 -10.01 11.60
N PHE A 106 -14.29 -9.69 12.78
CA PHE A 106 -13.49 -9.18 13.90
C PHE A 106 -13.71 -9.99 15.17
N SER A 107 -14.23 -11.21 15.07
CA SER A 107 -14.54 -12.05 16.24
C SER A 107 -13.31 -12.61 16.93
N THR A 108 -12.20 -12.79 16.21
CA THR A 108 -10.93 -13.28 16.76
C THR A 108 -9.75 -12.43 16.28
N LEU A 109 -8.62 -12.45 17.00
CA LEU A 109 -7.45 -11.66 16.61
C LEU A 109 -6.94 -12.01 15.21
N TYR A 110 -6.96 -13.29 14.85
CA TYR A 110 -6.66 -13.77 13.50
C TYR A 110 -7.55 -13.12 12.43
N GLU A 111 -8.86 -13.07 12.67
CA GLU A 111 -9.82 -12.48 11.73
C GLU A 111 -9.68 -10.96 11.66
N VAL A 112 -9.39 -10.30 12.79
CA VAL A 112 -9.04 -8.88 12.84
C VAL A 112 -7.84 -8.61 11.93
N VAL A 113 -6.77 -9.40 12.09
CA VAL A 113 -5.54 -9.29 11.27
C VAL A 113 -5.84 -9.41 9.79
N ILE A 114 -6.56 -10.47 9.37
CA ILE A 114 -6.91 -10.66 7.95
C ILE A 114 -7.77 -9.51 7.44
N SER A 115 -8.79 -9.10 8.20
CA SER A 115 -9.68 -8.00 7.80
C SER A 115 -8.93 -6.68 7.68
N THR A 116 -8.01 -6.39 8.60
CA THR A 116 -7.17 -5.19 8.52
C THR A 116 -6.22 -5.24 7.33
N VAL A 117 -5.59 -6.37 7.04
CA VAL A 117 -4.75 -6.53 5.84
C VAL A 117 -5.58 -6.35 4.56
N SER A 118 -6.80 -6.88 4.50
CA SER A 118 -7.72 -6.62 3.39
C SER A 118 -8.02 -5.12 3.23
N ILE A 119 -8.31 -4.40 4.31
CA ILE A 119 -8.54 -2.95 4.28
C ILE A 119 -7.29 -2.21 3.78
N ILE A 120 -6.10 -2.56 4.29
CA ILE A 120 -4.83 -1.96 3.85
C ILE A 120 -4.63 -2.22 2.36
N ASN A 121 -4.83 -3.45 1.88
CA ASN A 121 -4.70 -3.78 0.46
C ASN A 121 -5.67 -2.96 -0.41
N GLY A 122 -6.93 -2.83 0.03
CA GLY A 122 -7.97 -2.06 -0.65
C GLY A 122 -7.79 -0.53 -0.61
N THR A 123 -6.89 -0.02 0.24
CA THR A 123 -6.68 1.43 0.42
C THR A 123 -5.23 1.89 0.29
N SER A 124 -4.28 0.96 0.12
CA SER A 124 -2.84 1.22 0.12
C SER A 124 -2.42 2.31 -0.86
N VAL A 125 -2.94 2.28 -2.09
CA VAL A 125 -2.64 3.30 -3.11
C VAL A 125 -3.12 4.66 -2.63
N ILE A 126 -4.35 4.73 -2.13
CA ILE A 126 -4.96 5.98 -1.66
C ILE A 126 -4.21 6.55 -0.45
N ILE A 127 -3.84 5.70 0.51
CA ILE A 127 -3.05 6.09 1.69
C ILE A 127 -1.74 6.73 1.23
N ILE A 128 -0.96 6.02 0.43
CA ILE A 128 0.35 6.51 -0.02
C ILE A 128 0.21 7.74 -0.92
N PHE A 129 -0.76 7.74 -1.81
CA PHE A 129 -1.03 8.88 -2.70
C PHE A 129 -1.33 10.15 -1.90
N THR A 130 -2.10 10.02 -0.82
CA THR A 130 -2.42 11.13 0.10
C THR A 130 -1.18 11.61 0.82
N LEU A 131 -0.36 10.70 1.35
CA LEU A 131 0.90 11.03 2.02
C LEU A 131 1.85 11.79 1.10
N LEU A 132 2.04 11.32 -0.14
CA LEU A 132 2.91 11.97 -1.11
C LEU A 132 2.38 13.35 -1.55
N GLN A 133 1.07 13.51 -1.72
CA GLN A 133 0.50 14.83 -1.97
C GLN A 133 0.70 15.78 -0.78
N GLY A 134 0.50 15.29 0.44
CA GLY A 134 0.73 16.06 1.68
C GLY A 134 2.18 16.51 1.81
N TYR A 135 3.12 15.59 1.62
CA TYR A 135 4.56 15.87 1.64
C TYR A 135 4.96 16.91 0.59
N ASN A 136 4.49 16.77 -0.65
CA ASN A 136 4.80 17.73 -1.72
C ASN A 136 4.22 19.12 -1.44
N ARG A 137 3.05 19.21 -0.81
CA ARG A 137 2.46 20.50 -0.40
C ARG A 137 3.25 21.14 0.73
N TYR A 138 3.69 20.34 1.72
CA TYR A 138 4.51 20.81 2.81
C TYR A 138 5.88 21.30 2.32
N ALA A 139 6.57 20.51 1.48
CA ALA A 139 7.86 20.86 0.90
C ALA A 139 7.81 22.16 0.08
N LYS A 140 6.75 22.36 -0.72
CA LYS A 140 6.55 23.62 -1.49
C LYS A 140 6.22 24.83 -0.62
N LYS A 141 5.63 24.61 0.56
CA LYS A 141 5.30 25.66 1.53
C LYS A 141 6.49 26.07 2.41
N LYS A 142 7.60 25.34 2.32
CA LYS A 142 8.88 25.71 2.92
C LYS A 142 9.74 26.33 1.82
N PRO A 143 9.48 27.58 1.37
CA PRO A 143 10.55 28.32 0.71
C PRO A 143 11.66 28.47 1.74
N ASP A 144 12.90 28.45 1.30
CA ASP A 144 14.11 28.55 2.11
C ASP A 144 13.86 29.23 3.46
N ALA A 145 13.98 28.46 4.54
CA ALA A 145 14.07 29.06 5.86
C ALA A 145 15.33 29.90 5.83
N ASP A 146 15.11 31.19 5.60
CA ASP A 146 16.06 32.28 5.47
C ASP A 146 17.32 32.00 6.30
N ILE A 147 18.40 31.69 5.58
CA ILE A 147 19.73 31.99 6.09
C ILE A 147 19.70 33.50 6.34
N PRO A 148 19.82 33.98 7.59
CA PRO A 148 19.95 35.41 7.80
C PRO A 148 21.26 35.80 7.11
N LEU A 149 21.16 36.63 6.07
CA LEU A 149 22.30 37.37 5.57
C LEU A 149 22.89 38.09 6.78
N SER A 150 24.10 37.70 7.18
CA SER A 150 24.91 38.43 8.14
C SER A 150 24.94 39.89 7.70
N PRO A 151 24.49 40.85 8.52
CA PRO A 151 24.84 42.25 8.28
C PRO A 151 26.29 42.41 8.72
N ASP A 152 27.13 42.65 7.72
CA ASP A 152 28.51 43.17 7.75
C ASP A 152 29.60 42.39 8.50
#